data_AF-A0A1G2CS31-F1
#
_entry.id   AF-A0A1G2CS31-F1
#
_cell.length_a   1.000
_cell.length_b   1.000
_cell.length_c   1.000
_cell.angle_alpha   90.00
_cell.angle_beta   90.00
_cell.angle_gamma   90.00
#
_symmetry.space_group_name_H-M   'P 1'
#
loop_
_entity.id
_entity.type
_entity.pdbx_description
1 polymer ?
#
loop_
_entity_poly.entity_id
_entity_poly.type
_entity_poly.pdbx_seq_one_letter_code
_entity_poly.pdbx_strand_id
1 'polypeptide(L)'
;MTKNKQKGFTLIELLVVIAIIGVLSSVVLASLNTARQKSRDARRIADLKQIQLALELFYDASRSYPTALNTANLVTLGYISTVPTDPLSTTGTPIPYQYAALGAGTTCSSYHIGATLEGGTSHSALTSDADAAAGAICDTSAADFAGTDPIYDLKP
;
A
#
# COMPACT_ATOMS: atom_id res chain seq x y z
N MET A 1 48.84 33.35 38.30
CA MET A 1 48.02 32.13 38.10
C MET A 1 46.54 32.55 38.11
N THR A 2 45.99 32.88 36.94
CA THR A 2 44.59 33.32 36.80
C THR A 2 43.67 32.11 36.91
N LYS A 3 42.92 32.00 38.03
CA LYS A 3 41.90 30.96 38.22
C LYS A 3 40.74 31.21 37.26
N ASN A 4 40.63 30.39 36.22
CA ASN A 4 39.43 30.32 35.39
C ASN A 4 38.26 29.86 36.26
N LYS A 5 37.30 30.75 36.54
CA LYS A 5 36.04 30.36 37.19
C LYS A 5 35.22 29.56 36.18
N GLN A 6 35.14 28.25 36.36
CA GLN A 6 34.20 27.43 35.60
C GLN A 6 32.78 27.85 35.99
N LYS A 7 32.02 28.35 35.02
CA LYS A 7 30.60 28.65 35.19
C LYS A 7 29.83 27.33 35.14
N GLY A 8 29.12 27.00 36.22
CA GLY A 8 28.19 25.86 36.23
C GLY A 8 26.87 26.23 35.57
N PHE A 9 26.18 25.23 35.00
CA PHE A 9 24.81 25.38 34.51
C PHE A 9 23.85 25.60 35.68
N THR A 10 22.91 26.53 35.51
CA THR A 10 21.81 26.73 36.44
C THR A 10 20.68 25.73 36.16
N LEU A 11 19.91 25.40 37.19
CA LEU A 11 18.74 24.51 37.03
C LEU A 11 17.71 25.08 36.06
N ILE A 12 17.56 26.42 36.02
CA ILE A 12 16.62 27.08 35.10
C ILE A 12 17.08 26.98 33.64
N GLU A 13 18.39 27.07 33.38
CA GLU A 13 18.94 26.87 32.03
C GLU A 13 18.67 25.44 31.54
N LEU A 14 18.84 24.43 32.39
CA LEU A 14 18.54 23.04 32.03
C LEU A 14 17.03 22.83 31.80
N LEU A 15 16.18 23.43 32.65
CA LEU A 15 14.72 23.33 32.56
C LEU A 15 14.18 23.92 31.25
N VAL A 16 14.69 25.08 30.84
CA VAL A 16 14.28 25.71 29.58
C VAL A 16 14.68 24.85 28.37
N VAL A 17 15.84 24.21 28.41
CA VAL A 17 16.31 23.36 27.29
C VAL A 17 15.41 22.14 27.11
N ILE A 18 15.07 21.41 28.18
CA ILE A 18 14.19 20.25 28.07
C ILE A 18 12.76 20.66 27.65
N ALA A 19 12.31 21.85 28.07
CA ALA A 19 11.02 22.38 27.64
C ALA A 19 11.00 22.63 26.12
N ILE A 20 12.05 23.26 25.58
CA ILE A 20 12.16 23.51 24.13
C ILE A 20 12.27 22.20 23.35
N ILE A 21 13.10 21.24 23.80
CA ILE A 21 13.23 19.92 23.17
C ILE A 21 11.87 19.20 23.16
N GLY A 22 11.11 19.27 24.25
CA GLY A 22 9.78 18.66 24.35
C GLY A 22 8.79 19.23 23.33
N VAL A 23 8.76 20.55 23.15
CA VAL A 23 7.88 21.21 22.16
C VAL A 23 8.30 20.86 20.73
N LEU A 24 9.60 20.90 20.42
CA LEU A 24 10.08 20.56 19.07
C LEU A 24 9.84 19.07 18.74
N SER A 25 10.06 18.18 19.70
CA SER A 25 9.90 16.73 19.51
C SER A 25 8.45 16.33 19.23
N SER A 26 7.47 16.98 19.86
CA SER A 26 6.04 16.67 19.64
C SER A 26 5.58 17.02 18.22
N VAL A 27 6.04 18.16 17.69
CA VAL A 27 5.73 18.58 16.30
C VAL A 27 6.37 17.63 15.29
N VAL A 28 7.61 17.19 15.53
CA VAL A 28 8.32 16.25 14.64
C VAL A 28 7.66 14.87 14.62
N LEU A 29 7.17 14.37 15.77
CA LEU A 29 6.48 13.08 15.82
C LEU A 29 5.17 13.08 15.02
N ALA A 30 4.39 14.16 15.10
CA ALA A 30 3.16 14.30 14.34
C ALA A 30 3.43 14.27 12.82
N SER A 31 4.44 14.99 12.35
CA SER A 31 4.78 15.03 10.91
C SER A 31 5.35 13.70 10.40
N LEU A 32 6.11 12.98 11.22
CA LEU A 32 6.68 11.67 10.88
C LEU A 32 5.60 10.60 10.65
N ASN A 33 4.53 10.60 11.44
CA ASN A 33 3.43 9.65 11.27
C ASN A 33 2.74 9.82 9.91
N THR A 34 2.42 11.06 9.52
CA THR A 34 1.86 11.35 8.19
C THR A 34 2.81 10.97 7.06
N ALA A 35 4.12 11.23 7.21
CA ALA A 35 5.12 10.84 6.21
C ALA A 35 5.18 9.31 6.02
N ARG A 36 5.10 8.55 7.12
CA ARG A 36 5.08 7.07 7.07
C ARG A 36 3.83 6.53 6.38
N GLN A 37 2.65 7.12 6.63
CA GLN A 37 1.41 6.76 5.93
C GLN A 37 1.56 6.95 4.42
N LYS A 38 2.01 8.14 3.99
CA LYS A 38 2.25 8.45 2.57
C LYS A 38 3.26 7.50 1.93
N SER A 39 4.32 7.12 2.64
CA SER A 39 5.30 6.15 2.16
C SER A 39 4.72 4.76 1.95
N ARG A 40 3.81 4.31 2.83
CA ARG A 40 3.13 3.02 2.68
C ARG A 40 2.13 3.05 1.53
N ASP A 41 1.36 4.13 1.38
CA ASP A 41 0.45 4.31 0.24
C ASP A 41 1.21 4.32 -1.09
N ALA A 42 2.33 5.05 -1.18
CA ALA A 42 3.18 5.03 -2.37
C ALA A 42 3.71 3.62 -2.68
N ARG A 43 4.03 2.83 -1.64
CA ARG A 43 4.46 1.45 -1.78
C ARG A 43 3.33 0.56 -2.31
N ARG A 44 2.11 0.66 -1.76
CA ARG A 44 0.92 -0.05 -2.24
C ARG A 44 0.69 0.20 -3.73
N ILE A 45 0.72 1.46 -4.15
CA ILE A 45 0.52 1.83 -5.56
C ILE A 45 1.60 1.21 -6.47
N ALA A 46 2.86 1.21 -6.03
CA ALA A 46 3.95 0.60 -6.79
C ALA A 46 3.80 -0.93 -6.88
N ASP A 47 3.42 -1.59 -5.77
CA ASP A 47 3.19 -3.02 -5.72
C ASP A 47 2.01 -3.44 -6.63
N LEU A 48 0.90 -2.70 -6.60
CA LEU A 48 -0.26 -2.92 -7.50
C LEU A 48 0.14 -2.82 -8.98
N LYS A 49 0.95 -1.82 -9.36
CA LYS A 49 1.46 -1.68 -10.74
C LYS A 49 2.38 -2.83 -11.15
N GLN A 50 3.19 -3.33 -10.21
CA GLN A 50 4.03 -4.49 -10.46
C GLN A 50 3.19 -5.76 -10.70
N ILE A 51 2.12 -5.93 -9.93
CA ILE A 51 1.19 -7.05 -10.12
C ILE A 51 0.44 -6.90 -11.43
N GLN A 52 -0.06 -5.70 -11.76
CA GLN A 52 -0.71 -5.42 -13.05
C GLN A 52 0.18 -5.86 -14.23
N LEU A 53 1.46 -5.48 -14.24
CA LEU A 53 2.39 -5.92 -15.28
C LEU A 53 2.47 -7.46 -15.38
N ALA A 54 2.52 -8.15 -14.23
CA ALA A 54 2.55 -9.61 -14.21
C ALA A 54 1.24 -10.24 -14.71
N LEU A 55 0.10 -9.61 -14.44
CA LEU A 55 -1.21 -10.03 -14.95
C LEU A 55 -1.30 -9.90 -16.46
N GLU A 56 -0.80 -8.80 -17.04
CA GLU A 56 -0.76 -8.60 -18.49
C GLU A 56 0.10 -9.67 -19.18
N LEU A 57 1.28 -9.97 -18.62
CA LEU A 57 2.15 -11.04 -19.12
C LEU A 57 1.48 -12.43 -19.02
N PHE A 58 0.72 -12.68 -17.94
CA PHE A 58 -0.04 -13.92 -17.80
C PHE A 58 -1.13 -14.02 -18.87
N TYR A 59 -1.84 -12.91 -19.14
CA TYR A 59 -2.90 -12.87 -20.15
C TYR A 59 -2.35 -13.08 -21.56
N ASP A 60 -1.20 -12.50 -21.88
CA ASP A 60 -0.54 -12.72 -23.18
C ASP A 60 -0.24 -14.21 -23.44
N ALA A 61 0.14 -14.94 -22.40
CA ALA A 61 0.45 -16.38 -22.49
C ALA A 61 -0.80 -17.27 -22.46
N SER A 62 -1.77 -16.98 -21.59
CA SER A 62 -2.88 -17.87 -21.26
C SER A 62 -4.22 -17.47 -21.89
N ARG A 63 -4.31 -16.26 -22.47
CA ARG A 63 -5.54 -15.63 -22.98
C ARG A 63 -6.68 -15.55 -21.95
N SER A 64 -6.31 -15.56 -20.68
CA SER A 64 -7.22 -15.44 -19.54
C SER A 64 -6.42 -14.91 -18.35
N TYR A 65 -7.02 -14.10 -17.49
CA TYR A 65 -6.44 -13.73 -16.20
C TYR A 65 -6.52 -14.90 -15.20
N PRO A 66 -5.61 -14.97 -14.21
CA PRO A 66 -5.64 -15.98 -13.17
C PRO A 66 -6.81 -15.71 -12.21
N THR A 67 -7.42 -16.75 -11.63
CA THR A 67 -8.52 -16.56 -10.66
C THR A 67 -8.05 -16.08 -9.29
N ALA A 68 -6.74 -16.15 -9.01
CA ALA A 68 -6.14 -15.70 -7.76
C ALA A 68 -4.68 -15.26 -7.92
N LEU A 69 -4.28 -14.25 -7.12
CA LEU A 69 -2.89 -13.78 -6.98
C LEU A 69 -2.12 -14.69 -6.02
N ASN A 70 -1.64 -15.83 -6.51
CA ASN A 70 -0.89 -16.77 -5.70
C ASN A 70 0.44 -17.18 -6.35
N THR A 71 1.28 -17.85 -5.57
CA THR A 71 2.60 -18.31 -6.02
C THR A 71 2.49 -19.24 -7.22
N ALA A 72 1.49 -20.13 -7.27
CA ALA A 72 1.32 -21.07 -8.38
C ALA A 72 1.04 -20.37 -9.72
N ASN A 73 0.19 -19.35 -9.71
CA ASN A 73 -0.24 -18.65 -10.92
C ASN A 73 0.78 -17.61 -11.41
N LEU A 74 1.49 -16.92 -10.51
CA LEU A 74 2.33 -15.78 -10.89
C LEU A 74 3.82 -16.00 -10.70
N VAL A 75 4.21 -16.70 -9.63
CA VAL A 75 5.63 -16.84 -9.25
C VAL A 75 6.26 -18.07 -9.88
N THR A 76 5.63 -19.23 -9.74
CA THR A 76 6.11 -20.50 -10.31
C THR A 76 6.21 -20.43 -11.83
N LEU A 77 5.32 -19.68 -12.47
CA LEU A 77 5.32 -19.44 -13.91
C LEU A 77 6.26 -18.31 -14.36
N GLY A 78 6.90 -17.59 -13.42
CA GLY A 78 7.95 -16.62 -13.71
C GLY A 78 7.47 -15.22 -14.12
N TYR A 79 6.20 -14.86 -13.89
CA TYR A 79 5.67 -13.53 -14.21
C TYR A 79 6.06 -12.48 -13.15
N ILE A 80 6.35 -12.90 -11.92
CA ILE A 80 6.83 -12.05 -10.83
C ILE A 80 7.68 -12.85 -9.84
N SER A 81 8.67 -12.25 -9.19
CA SER A 81 9.56 -12.98 -8.26
C SER A 81 8.88 -13.37 -6.95
N THR A 82 7.94 -12.56 -6.47
CA THR A 82 7.12 -12.78 -5.27
C THR A 82 5.84 -11.99 -5.41
N VAL A 83 4.70 -12.50 -4.95
CA VAL A 83 3.47 -11.70 -4.87
C VAL A 83 3.63 -10.69 -3.72
N PRO A 84 3.66 -9.37 -3.99
CA PRO A 84 3.73 -8.36 -2.94
C PRO A 84 2.51 -8.39 -2.02
N THR A 85 2.69 -7.95 -0.78
CA THR A 85 1.63 -7.85 0.23
C THR A 85 1.65 -6.49 0.89
N ASP A 86 0.52 -6.10 1.51
CA ASP A 86 0.39 -4.78 2.12
C ASP A 86 1.51 -4.53 3.16
N PRO A 87 2.15 -3.34 3.15
CA PRO A 87 3.22 -2.98 4.08
C PRO A 87 2.78 -2.89 5.56
N LEU A 88 1.47 -2.91 5.85
CA LEU A 88 0.95 -3.05 7.22
C LEU A 88 0.97 -4.50 7.72
N SER A 89 1.33 -5.46 6.87
CA SER A 89 1.53 -6.85 7.30
C SER A 89 2.54 -6.88 8.46
N THR A 90 2.08 -7.38 9.60
CA THR A 90 2.95 -7.68 10.74
C THR A 90 3.63 -9.03 10.50
N THR A 91 4.84 -9.19 11.04
CA THR A 91 5.63 -10.41 10.89
C THR A 91 4.79 -11.65 11.19
N GLY A 92 4.48 -12.43 10.16
CA GLY A 92 3.75 -13.70 10.26
C GLY A 92 2.34 -13.73 9.66
N THR A 93 1.73 -12.58 9.35
CA THR A 93 0.40 -12.52 8.73
C THR A 93 0.42 -11.64 7.47
N PRO A 94 0.69 -12.21 6.29
CA PRO A 94 0.61 -11.50 5.03
C PRO A 94 -0.81 -10.96 4.81
N ILE A 95 -0.93 -9.68 4.49
CA ILE A 95 -2.21 -9.06 4.09
C ILE A 95 -2.18 -8.95 2.56
N PRO A 96 -2.89 -9.82 1.83
CA PRO A 96 -2.89 -9.77 0.37
C PRO A 96 -3.63 -8.52 -0.13
N TYR A 97 -3.26 -8.07 -1.32
CA TYR A 97 -4.05 -7.08 -2.06
C TYR A 97 -5.38 -7.67 -2.52
N GLN A 98 -6.39 -6.81 -2.67
CA GLN A 98 -7.69 -7.22 -3.14
C GLN A 98 -7.61 -7.50 -4.64
N TYR A 99 -8.18 -8.62 -5.07
CA TYR A 99 -8.13 -9.03 -6.45
C TYR A 99 -9.37 -9.85 -6.82
N ALA A 100 -10.05 -9.46 -7.88
CA ALA A 100 -11.16 -10.18 -8.46
C ALA A 100 -10.92 -10.34 -9.95
N ALA A 101 -10.83 -11.58 -10.45
CA ALA A 101 -10.86 -11.84 -11.88
C ALA A 101 -12.30 -11.86 -12.37
N LEU A 102 -12.54 -11.18 -13.49
CA LEU A 102 -13.86 -10.98 -14.07
C LEU A 102 -13.96 -11.67 -15.43
N GLY A 103 -15.09 -12.31 -15.69
CA GLY A 103 -15.34 -13.06 -16.91
C GLY A 103 -16.53 -14.01 -16.76
N ALA A 104 -16.68 -14.89 -17.74
CA ALA A 104 -17.72 -15.90 -17.74
C ALA A 104 -17.10 -17.30 -17.61
N GLY A 105 -17.56 -18.09 -16.64
CA GLY A 105 -17.07 -19.45 -16.42
C GLY A 105 -15.60 -19.47 -15.99
N THR A 106 -14.78 -20.24 -16.72
CA THR A 106 -13.34 -20.43 -16.45
C THR A 106 -12.42 -19.51 -17.24
N THR A 107 -12.98 -18.63 -18.08
CA THR A 107 -12.23 -17.67 -18.91
C THR A 107 -12.41 -16.25 -18.38
N CYS A 108 -11.34 -15.69 -17.81
CA CYS A 108 -11.33 -14.37 -17.21
C CYS A 108 -10.76 -13.34 -18.19
N SER A 109 -11.62 -12.45 -18.66
CA SER A 109 -11.29 -11.43 -19.66
C SER A 109 -10.94 -10.07 -19.06
N SER A 110 -11.25 -9.85 -17.79
CA SER A 110 -10.92 -8.62 -17.06
C SER A 110 -10.55 -8.94 -15.60
N TYR A 111 -10.15 -7.94 -14.83
CA TYR A 111 -9.91 -8.04 -13.39
C TYR A 111 -10.09 -6.69 -12.71
N HIS A 112 -10.26 -6.71 -11.39
CA HIS A 112 -10.01 -5.57 -10.52
C HIS A 112 -8.93 -5.95 -9.53
N ILE A 113 -7.93 -5.09 -9.36
CA ILE A 113 -6.92 -5.22 -8.31
C ILE A 113 -6.82 -3.90 -7.54
N GLY A 114 -6.78 -3.95 -6.22
CA GLY A 114 -6.78 -2.72 -5.43
C GLY A 114 -6.29 -2.85 -4.01
N ALA A 115 -6.07 -1.68 -3.40
CA ALA A 115 -5.65 -1.55 -2.01
C ALA A 115 -6.35 -0.36 -1.33
N THR A 116 -6.74 -0.56 -0.07
CA THR A 116 -7.25 0.54 0.76
C THR A 116 -6.09 1.44 1.17
N LEU A 117 -6.14 2.71 0.80
CA LEU A 117 -5.12 3.69 1.16
C LEU A 117 -5.40 4.29 2.54
N GLU A 118 -4.34 4.64 3.28
CA GLU A 118 -4.46 5.17 4.63
C GLU A 118 -4.96 6.62 4.67
N GLY A 119 -4.83 7.35 3.56
CA GLY A 119 -5.44 8.66 3.37
C GLY A 119 -6.98 8.65 3.28
N GLY A 120 -7.61 7.47 3.23
CA GLY A 120 -9.05 7.32 3.09
C GLY A 120 -9.59 7.96 1.80
N THR A 121 -10.85 8.39 1.83
CA THR A 121 -11.58 8.96 0.67
C THR A 121 -11.05 10.29 0.15
N SER A 122 -10.10 10.92 0.85
CA SER A 122 -9.50 12.21 0.45
C SER A 122 -8.16 12.05 -0.27
N HIS A 123 -7.75 10.82 -0.59
CA HIS A 123 -6.48 10.59 -1.27
C HIS A 123 -6.59 10.93 -2.76
N SER A 124 -5.71 11.79 -3.27
CA SER A 124 -5.67 12.19 -4.68
C SER A 124 -5.43 11.05 -5.69
N ALA A 125 -5.03 9.86 -5.27
CA ALA A 125 -4.91 8.71 -6.15
C ALA A 125 -6.30 8.13 -6.49
N LEU A 126 -7.28 8.33 -5.60
CA LEU A 126 -8.67 7.95 -5.84
C LEU A 126 -9.31 8.83 -6.91
N THR A 127 -8.86 10.06 -7.17
CA THR A 127 -9.41 10.80 -8.34
C THR A 127 -9.03 10.21 -9.70
N SER A 128 -8.13 9.23 -9.70
CA SER A 128 -7.71 8.43 -10.85
C SER A 128 -8.09 6.96 -10.72
N ASP A 129 -8.97 6.63 -9.77
CA ASP A 129 -9.56 5.30 -9.66
C ASP A 129 -10.31 4.95 -10.95
N ALA A 130 -10.47 3.65 -11.15
CA ALA A 130 -11.14 3.07 -12.29
C ALA A 130 -12.45 2.43 -11.82
N ASP A 131 -13.26 3.16 -11.03
CA ASP A 131 -14.58 2.76 -10.55
C ASP A 131 -15.48 2.30 -11.72
N ALA A 132 -15.43 1.01 -12.03
CA ALA A 132 -16.24 0.39 -13.07
C ALA A 132 -17.49 -0.26 -12.47
N ALA A 133 -18.47 -0.55 -13.33
CA ALA A 133 -19.60 -1.36 -12.91
C ALA A 133 -19.13 -2.79 -12.59
N ALA A 134 -19.68 -3.37 -11.51
CA ALA A 134 -19.36 -4.72 -11.11
C ALA A 134 -19.53 -5.72 -12.27
N GLY A 135 -18.52 -6.59 -12.46
CA GLY A 135 -18.48 -7.61 -13.49
C GLY A 135 -18.98 -8.97 -13.01
N ALA A 136 -19.14 -9.91 -13.94
CA ALA A 136 -19.31 -11.31 -13.56
C ALA A 136 -17.97 -11.84 -13.02
N ILE A 137 -17.98 -12.39 -11.80
CA ILE A 137 -16.79 -12.97 -11.18
C ILE A 137 -16.50 -14.32 -11.83
N CYS A 138 -15.23 -14.55 -12.19
CA CYS A 138 -14.77 -15.85 -12.64
C CYS A 138 -14.91 -16.90 -11.54
N ASP A 139 -15.22 -18.15 -11.91
CA ASP A 139 -15.33 -19.24 -10.94
C ASP A 139 -14.08 -19.32 -10.05
N THR A 140 -14.27 -19.55 -8.75
CA THR A 140 -13.22 -19.57 -7.71
C THR A 140 -12.47 -18.26 -7.42
N SER A 141 -12.80 -17.16 -8.11
CA SER A 141 -12.19 -15.84 -7.84
C SER A 141 -12.85 -15.16 -6.63
N ALA A 142 -12.14 -14.21 -6.02
CA ALA A 142 -12.71 -13.44 -4.91
C ALA A 142 -13.86 -12.55 -5.37
N ALA A 143 -14.65 -12.05 -4.40
CA ALA A 143 -15.73 -11.12 -4.68
C ALA A 143 -15.20 -9.86 -5.39
N ASP A 144 -15.93 -9.42 -6.41
CA ASP A 144 -15.71 -8.12 -7.03
C ASP A 144 -15.96 -7.01 -6.00
N PHE A 145 -15.08 -6.02 -5.98
CA PHE A 145 -15.15 -4.86 -5.10
C PHE A 145 -15.47 -3.57 -5.86
N ALA A 146 -15.77 -3.61 -7.16
CA ALA A 146 -16.07 -2.42 -7.96
C ALA A 146 -17.21 -1.53 -7.39
N GLY A 147 -17.12 -0.22 -7.64
CA GLY A 147 -18.15 0.77 -7.32
C GLY A 147 -17.53 2.05 -6.74
N THR A 148 -18.33 2.91 -6.11
CA THR A 148 -17.82 4.06 -5.34
C THR A 148 -17.26 3.57 -4.00
N ASP A 149 -16.09 2.96 -4.03
CA ASP A 149 -15.41 2.47 -2.85
C ASP A 149 -14.19 3.37 -2.52
N PRO A 150 -13.62 3.28 -1.30
CA PRO A 150 -12.41 4.05 -0.96
C PRO A 150 -11.12 3.31 -1.33
N ILE A 151 -11.16 2.39 -2.30
CA ILE A 151 -10.06 1.50 -2.69
C ILE A 151 -9.44 2.07 -3.96
N TYR A 152 -8.12 2.24 -3.95
CA TYR A 152 -7.43 2.55 -5.20
C TYR A 152 -7.33 1.27 -6.02
N ASP A 153 -7.97 1.26 -7.18
CA ASP A 153 -8.04 0.10 -8.06
C ASP A 153 -7.35 0.33 -9.41
N LEU A 154 -6.96 -0.79 -10.02
CA LEU A 154 -6.45 -0.88 -11.37
C LEU A 154 -7.26 -1.94 -12.11
N LYS A 155 -7.50 -1.69 -13.39
CA LYS A 155 -8.17 -2.60 -14.32
C LYS A 155 -7.22 -3.03 -15.45
N PRO A 156 -7.47 -4.16 -16.11
CA PRO A 156 -7.02 -4.39 -17.47
C PRO A 156 -7.83 -3.58 -18.48
#